data_AF-A0ABD1T9K9-F1
#
_entry.id   AF-A0ABD1T9K9-F1
#
_cell.length_a   1.000
_cell.length_b   1.000
_cell.length_c   1.000
_cell.angle_alpha   90.00
_cell.angle_beta   90.00
_cell.angle_gamma   90.00
#
_symmetry.space_group_name_H-M   'P 1'
#
loop_
_entity.id
_entity.type
_entity.pdbx_description
1 polymer ?
#
loop_
_entity_poly.entity_id
_entity_poly.type
_entity_poly.pdbx_seq_one_letter_code
_entity_poly.pdbx_strand_id
1 'polypeptide(L)'
;MGIALPQFLLNIDGASGGIMLIGIVGVCIILPLTIAVIYLSRSSKYTGNFVMHQTIYAYYHFMKPSLAPSKVMDVFIRAAEYMEIPVRRTDEESLQKLFVLVRSELNLDPRNIRQEQAKFWKQHPALVKNELLIQAHLTRETAALSPSLQRDFKQILALAPRLLEELMKMAIIPRTPQGHGWLRPAIRGG
;
A
#
# COMPACT_ATOMS: atom_id res chain seq x y z
N MET A 1 -28.68 -42.90 23.65
CA MET A 1 -28.42 -41.54 23.13
C MET A 1 -28.40 -41.63 21.60
N GLY A 2 -29.51 -41.26 20.94
CA GLY A 2 -29.64 -41.36 19.47
C GLY A 2 -29.22 -40.07 18.79
N ILE A 3 -28.39 -40.16 17.75
CA ILE A 3 -28.03 -39.03 16.90
C ILE A 3 -29.20 -38.71 15.96
N ALA A 4 -29.62 -37.44 15.92
CA ALA A 4 -30.74 -36.97 15.07
C ALA A 4 -30.34 -36.79 13.59
N LEU A 5 -29.43 -37.62 13.07
CA LEU A 5 -29.03 -37.59 11.67
C LEU A 5 -29.96 -38.51 10.86
N PRO A 6 -30.56 -38.06 9.75
CA PRO A 6 -31.48 -38.88 8.95
C PRO A 6 -30.78 -40.14 8.43
N GLN A 7 -31.42 -41.31 8.57
CA GLN A 7 -30.85 -42.62 8.25
C GLN A 7 -30.46 -42.81 6.78
N PHE A 8 -30.95 -41.94 5.89
CA PHE A 8 -30.53 -41.85 4.49
C PHE A 8 -29.05 -41.46 4.30
N LEU A 9 -28.44 -40.76 5.27
CA LEU A 9 -27.00 -40.43 5.23
C LEU A 9 -26.09 -41.63 5.58
N LEU A 10 -26.63 -42.68 6.21
CA LEU A 10 -25.87 -43.82 6.73
C LEU A 10 -26.15 -45.14 6.01
N ASN A 11 -27.14 -45.21 5.11
CA ASN A 11 -27.43 -46.43 4.37
C ASN A 11 -26.40 -46.65 3.25
N ILE A 12 -25.71 -47.80 3.31
CA ILE A 12 -24.59 -48.23 2.44
C ILE A 12 -25.05 -48.61 1.02
N ASP A 13 -26.34 -48.49 0.70
CA ASP A 13 -26.87 -48.73 -0.64
C ASP A 13 -26.68 -47.51 -1.56
N GLY A 14 -25.46 -47.36 -2.11
CA GLY A 14 -25.14 -46.55 -3.30
C GLY A 14 -25.22 -45.02 -3.20
N ALA A 15 -26.19 -44.47 -2.46
CA ALA A 15 -26.44 -43.04 -2.32
C ALA A 15 -25.52 -42.35 -1.29
N SER A 16 -25.08 -43.08 -0.25
CA SER A 16 -24.14 -42.59 0.77
C SER A 16 -22.71 -42.47 0.25
N GLY A 17 -22.34 -43.26 -0.77
CA GLY A 17 -21.03 -43.22 -1.40
C GLY A 17 -20.73 -41.83 -1.98
N GLY A 18 -21.70 -41.20 -2.65
CA GLY A 18 -21.53 -39.85 -3.21
C GLY A 18 -21.32 -38.77 -2.15
N ILE A 19 -22.04 -38.87 -1.02
CA ILE A 19 -21.92 -37.90 0.09
C ILE A 19 -20.59 -38.09 0.82
N MET A 20 -20.16 -39.34 1.02
CA MET A 20 -18.84 -39.64 1.59
C MET A 20 -17.72 -39.18 0.67
N LEU A 21 -17.86 -39.33 -0.66
CA LEU A 21 -16.89 -38.85 -1.65
C LEU A 21 -16.82 -37.32 -1.67
N ILE A 22 -17.95 -36.62 -1.62
CA ILE A 22 -18.00 -35.14 -1.52
C ILE A 22 -17.36 -34.67 -0.22
N GLY A 23 -17.60 -35.37 0.90
CA GLY A 23 -16.96 -35.07 2.18
C GLY A 23 -15.44 -35.24 2.12
N ILE A 24 -14.96 -36.36 1.56
CA ILE A 24 -13.52 -36.63 1.41
C ILE A 24 -12.87 -35.64 0.45
N VAL A 25 -13.49 -35.34 -0.70
CA VAL A 25 -12.95 -34.36 -1.67
C VAL A 25 -12.98 -32.94 -1.09
N GLY A 26 -14.04 -32.58 -0.37
CA GLY A 26 -14.15 -31.29 0.31
C GLY A 26 -13.06 -31.11 1.37
N VAL A 27 -12.82 -32.12 2.21
CA VAL A 27 -11.83 -32.03 3.29
C VAL A 27 -10.40 -32.25 2.79
N CYS A 28 -10.16 -33.18 1.87
CA CYS A 28 -8.80 -33.51 1.43
C CYS A 28 -8.30 -32.65 0.27
N ILE A 29 -9.19 -32.01 -0.51
CA ILE A 29 -8.77 -31.17 -1.66
C ILE A 29 -9.15 -29.72 -1.42
N ILE A 30 -10.43 -29.44 -1.17
CA ILE A 30 -10.90 -28.05 -1.07
C ILE A 30 -10.33 -27.37 0.18
N LEU A 31 -10.35 -28.03 1.33
CA LEU A 31 -9.85 -27.47 2.58
C LEU A 31 -8.33 -27.12 2.52
N PRO A 32 -7.41 -28.03 2.14
CA PRO A 32 -6.00 -27.66 2.03
C PRO A 32 -5.74 -26.65 0.91
N LEU A 33 -6.49 -26.69 -0.20
CA LEU A 33 -6.33 -25.70 -1.28
C LEU A 33 -6.80 -24.31 -0.84
N THR A 34 -7.92 -24.20 -0.12
CA THR A 34 -8.39 -22.93 0.43
C THR A 34 -7.43 -22.38 1.49
N ILE A 35 -6.93 -23.22 2.40
CA ILE A 35 -5.89 -22.81 3.35
C ILE A 35 -4.64 -22.36 2.61
N ALA A 36 -4.18 -23.11 1.61
CA ALA A 36 -2.99 -22.76 0.83
C ALA A 36 -3.18 -21.43 0.10
N VAL A 37 -4.33 -21.20 -0.54
CA VAL A 37 -4.63 -19.94 -1.22
C VAL A 37 -4.70 -18.78 -0.23
N ILE A 38 -5.36 -18.92 0.92
CA ILE A 38 -5.44 -17.86 1.94
C ILE A 38 -4.05 -17.58 2.52
N TYR A 39 -3.30 -18.62 2.88
CA TYR A 39 -1.96 -18.52 3.45
C TYR A 39 -1.00 -17.89 2.46
N LEU A 40 -0.95 -18.37 1.21
CA LEU A 40 -0.07 -17.85 0.18
C LEU A 40 -0.46 -16.43 -0.24
N SER A 41 -1.76 -16.14 -0.35
CA SER A 41 -2.23 -14.79 -0.68
C SER A 41 -1.91 -13.77 0.42
N ARG A 42 -2.06 -14.15 1.69
CA ARG A 42 -1.70 -13.27 2.81
C ARG A 42 -0.19 -13.17 3.01
N SER A 43 0.53 -14.29 2.92
CA SER A 43 1.98 -14.32 3.13
C SER A 43 2.76 -13.68 1.98
N SER A 44 2.24 -13.70 0.74
CA SER A 44 2.89 -13.08 -0.41
C SER A 44 2.62 -11.58 -0.49
N LYS A 45 1.49 -11.10 0.06
CA LYS A 45 1.12 -9.68 -0.03
C LYS A 45 1.87 -8.81 0.98
N TYR A 46 2.22 -9.34 2.16
CA TYR A 46 2.77 -8.57 3.27
C TYR A 46 4.15 -9.05 3.71
N THR A 47 5.08 -8.12 3.93
CA THR A 47 6.40 -8.40 4.51
C THR A 47 6.31 -8.73 6.01
N GLY A 48 7.42 -9.12 6.65
CA GLY A 48 7.47 -9.45 8.08
C GLY A 48 7.03 -8.31 9.03
N ASN A 49 7.11 -7.05 8.58
CA ASN A 49 6.58 -5.89 9.29
C ASN A 49 5.18 -5.49 8.77
N PHE A 50 4.37 -6.42 8.25
CA PHE A 50 3.12 -6.28 7.46
C PHE A 50 3.00 -5.07 6.52
N VAL A 51 4.09 -4.61 5.92
CA VAL A 51 4.06 -3.64 4.82
C VAL A 51 3.97 -4.38 3.50
N MET A 52 3.13 -3.91 2.57
CA MET A 52 3.04 -4.53 1.25
C MET A 52 4.37 -4.55 0.49
N HIS A 53 4.70 -5.68 -0.14
CA HIS A 53 5.90 -5.79 -1.00
C HIS A 53 5.92 -4.75 -2.13
N GLN A 54 4.73 -4.38 -2.63
CA GLN A 54 4.59 -3.33 -3.63
C GLN A 54 5.06 -1.96 -3.12
N THR A 55 4.80 -1.64 -1.85
CA THR A 55 5.28 -0.41 -1.22
C THR A 55 6.81 -0.40 -1.14
N ILE A 56 7.41 -1.53 -0.75
CA ILE A 56 8.87 -1.67 -0.68
C ILE A 56 9.51 -1.49 -2.07
N TYR A 57 8.95 -2.13 -3.09
CA TYR A 57 9.43 -2.00 -4.46
C TYR A 57 9.32 -0.55 -4.97
N ALA A 58 8.19 0.11 -4.69
CA ALA A 58 8.00 1.52 -5.02
C ALA A 58 9.05 2.39 -4.32
N TYR A 59 9.25 2.22 -3.01
CA TYR A 59 10.25 2.97 -2.24
C TYR A 59 11.67 2.73 -2.77
N TYR A 60 12.02 1.49 -3.09
CA TYR A 60 13.32 1.16 -3.66
C TYR A 60 13.56 1.90 -4.98
N HIS A 61 12.59 1.88 -5.90
CA HIS A 61 12.69 2.51 -7.21
C HIS A 61 12.69 4.06 -7.14
N PHE A 62 11.89 4.66 -6.26
CA PHE A 62 11.74 6.12 -6.18
C PHE A 62 12.81 6.79 -5.32
N MET A 63 13.32 6.11 -4.30
CA MET A 63 14.42 6.64 -3.49
C MET A 63 15.68 6.64 -4.35
N LYS A 64 16.36 7.79 -4.46
CA LYS A 64 17.64 7.97 -5.17
C LYS A 64 18.69 8.47 -4.16
N PRO A 65 19.99 8.18 -4.34
CA PRO A 65 21.03 8.61 -3.39
C PRO A 65 21.18 10.14 -3.29
N SER A 66 20.74 10.90 -4.31
CA SER A 66 20.74 12.37 -4.33
C SER A 66 19.36 12.97 -4.06
N LEU A 67 18.43 12.21 -3.46
CA LEU A 67 17.08 12.70 -3.23
C LEU A 67 17.09 13.81 -2.18
N ALA A 68 16.56 14.99 -2.55
CA ALA A 68 16.39 16.08 -1.60
C ALA A 68 15.36 15.69 -0.52
N PRO A 69 15.52 16.16 0.73
CA PRO A 69 14.56 15.92 1.81
C PRO A 69 13.11 16.29 1.42
N SER A 70 12.93 17.36 0.65
CA SER A 70 11.63 17.79 0.13
C SER A 70 10.94 16.75 -0.76
N LYS A 71 11.71 15.90 -1.45
CA LYS A 71 11.22 14.83 -2.33
C LYS A 71 11.01 13.50 -1.61
N VAL A 72 11.48 13.36 -0.37
CA VAL A 72 11.19 12.17 0.46
C VAL A 72 9.69 12.06 0.73
N MET A 73 9.02 13.20 0.90
CA MET A 73 7.58 13.26 1.07
C MET A 73 6.82 12.70 -0.16
N ASP A 74 7.25 13.07 -1.37
CA ASP A 74 6.71 12.55 -2.64
C ASP A 74 6.90 11.03 -2.79
N VAL A 75 7.93 10.45 -2.15
CA VAL A 75 8.14 8.99 -2.10
C VAL A 75 7.21 8.36 -1.08
N PHE A 76 7.08 8.96 0.10
CA PHE A 76 6.26 8.44 1.19
C PHE A 76 4.78 8.27 0.80
N ILE A 77 4.20 9.25 0.10
CA ILE A 77 2.81 9.23 -0.38
C ILE A 77 2.52 8.11 -1.40
N ARG A 78 3.56 7.54 -2.03
CA ARG A 78 3.43 6.49 -3.07
C ARG A 78 3.32 5.09 -2.50
N ALA A 79 3.15 4.93 -1.18
CA ALA A 79 2.87 3.63 -0.58
C ALA A 79 1.60 3.01 -1.17
N ALA A 80 1.68 1.71 -1.49
CA ALA A 80 0.56 0.96 -2.02
C ALA A 80 -0.60 0.87 -1.00
N GLU A 81 -0.29 0.90 0.29
CA GLU A 81 -1.31 0.86 1.35
C GLU A 81 -2.19 2.12 1.37
N TYR A 82 -1.64 3.27 0.99
CA TYR A 82 -2.45 4.48 0.85
C TYR A 82 -3.31 4.49 -0.42
N MET A 83 -3.02 3.60 -1.39
CA MET A 83 -3.86 3.44 -2.59
C MET A 83 -5.11 2.60 -2.33
N GLU A 84 -5.13 1.80 -1.26
CA GLU A 84 -6.31 1.03 -0.87
C GLU A 84 -7.40 1.90 -0.22
N ILE A 85 -7.06 3.14 0.16
CA ILE A 85 -8.01 4.10 0.73
C ILE A 85 -8.98 4.57 -0.36
N PRO A 86 -10.29 4.43 -0.18
CA PRO A 86 -11.26 4.77 -1.21
C PRO A 86 -11.26 6.28 -1.49
N VAL A 87 -11.22 6.63 -2.77
CA VAL A 87 -11.43 8.00 -3.25
C VAL A 87 -12.91 8.18 -3.58
N ARG A 88 -13.61 9.03 -2.83
CA ARG A 88 -15.02 9.34 -3.06
C ARG A 88 -15.12 10.64 -3.84
N ARG A 89 -15.99 10.68 -4.86
CA ARG A 89 -16.24 11.90 -5.65
C ARG A 89 -16.89 13.02 -4.82
N THR A 90 -17.59 12.67 -3.75
CA THR A 90 -18.18 13.63 -2.80
C THR A 90 -17.13 14.47 -2.07
N ASP A 91 -15.90 13.98 -1.96
CA ASP A 91 -14.84 14.69 -1.25
C ASP A 91 -14.08 15.69 -2.17
N GLU A 92 -14.42 15.75 -3.47
CA GLU A 92 -13.70 16.55 -4.48
C GLU A 92 -13.74 18.05 -4.15
N GLU A 93 -14.89 18.58 -3.74
CA GLU A 93 -15.03 19.99 -3.34
C GLU A 93 -14.21 20.31 -2.08
N SER A 94 -14.15 19.38 -1.12
CA SER A 94 -13.36 19.55 0.11
C SER A 94 -11.86 19.47 -0.19
N LEU A 95 -11.46 18.58 -1.10
CA LEU A 95 -10.07 18.46 -1.57
C LEU A 95 -9.62 19.69 -2.34
N GLN A 96 -10.49 20.30 -3.17
CA GLN A 96 -10.17 21.55 -3.85
C GLN A 96 -9.98 22.72 -2.87
N LYS A 97 -10.80 22.81 -1.82
CA LYS A 97 -10.63 23.82 -0.76
C LYS A 97 -9.31 23.63 0.00
N LEU A 98 -8.99 22.39 0.38
CA LEU A 98 -7.71 22.04 1.01
C LEU A 98 -6.54 22.35 0.08
N PHE A 99 -6.67 22.05 -1.21
CA PHE A 99 -5.64 22.35 -2.18
C PHE A 99 -5.31 23.84 -2.25
N VAL A 100 -6.31 24.72 -2.20
CA VAL A 100 -6.08 26.18 -2.18
C VAL A 100 -5.31 26.61 -0.94
N LEU A 101 -5.65 26.06 0.23
CA LEU A 101 -4.99 26.37 1.51
C LEU A 101 -3.55 25.85 1.56
N VAL A 102 -3.33 24.65 1.02
CA VAL A 102 -2.07 23.93 1.13
C VAL A 102 -1.15 24.19 -0.08
N ARG A 103 -1.63 24.89 -1.10
CA ARG A 103 -0.91 25.19 -2.35
C ARG A 103 0.44 25.86 -2.15
N SER A 104 0.55 26.73 -1.14
CA SER A 104 1.79 27.47 -0.84
C SER A 104 2.89 26.56 -0.26
N GLU A 105 2.50 25.43 0.30
CA GLU A 105 3.38 24.50 1.01
C GLU A 105 3.68 23.24 0.18
N LEU A 106 2.89 22.98 -0.87
CA LEU A 106 3.27 22.04 -1.91
C LEU A 106 4.53 22.56 -2.60
N ASN A 107 5.51 21.67 -2.85
CA ASN A 107 6.76 21.96 -3.57
C ASN A 107 6.50 22.24 -5.08
N LEU A 108 5.54 23.11 -5.39
CA LEU A 108 5.22 23.56 -6.74
C LEU A 108 6.16 24.71 -7.07
N ASP A 109 6.95 24.54 -8.12
CA ASP A 109 7.91 25.57 -8.53
C ASP A 109 7.17 26.88 -8.84
N PRO A 110 7.51 28.00 -8.19
CA PRO A 110 6.77 29.26 -8.33
C PRO A 110 6.81 29.80 -9.77
N ARG A 111 7.76 29.33 -10.58
CA ARG A 111 7.91 29.69 -12.00
C ARG A 111 6.97 28.92 -12.94
N ASN A 112 6.47 27.74 -12.53
CA ASN A 112 5.65 26.84 -13.37
C ASN A 112 4.36 26.36 -12.70
N ILE A 113 3.87 27.11 -11.70
CA ILE A 113 2.69 26.80 -10.89
C ILE A 113 1.53 26.21 -11.71
N ARG A 114 1.09 26.85 -12.80
CA ARG A 114 -0.06 26.35 -13.58
C ARG A 114 0.19 25.00 -14.26
N GLN A 115 1.40 24.77 -14.75
CA GLN A 115 1.76 23.51 -15.41
C GLN A 115 1.91 22.38 -14.39
N GLU A 116 2.51 22.66 -13.23
CA GLU A 116 2.68 21.68 -12.17
C GLU A 116 1.36 21.32 -11.49
N GLN A 117 0.47 22.29 -11.29
CA GLN A 117 -0.90 22.01 -10.83
C GLN A 117 -1.64 21.11 -11.82
N ALA A 118 -1.57 21.39 -13.12
CA ALA A 118 -2.21 20.54 -14.13
C ALA A 118 -1.61 19.12 -14.16
N LYS A 119 -0.31 18.98 -13.91
CA LYS A 119 0.34 17.66 -13.77
C LYS A 119 -0.10 16.95 -12.49
N PHE A 120 -0.23 17.68 -11.38
CA PHE A 120 -0.67 17.17 -10.08
C PHE A 120 -2.08 16.57 -10.15
N TRP A 121 -3.06 17.32 -10.69
CA TRP A 121 -4.42 16.81 -10.87
C TRP A 121 -4.54 15.68 -11.90
N LYS A 122 -3.58 15.55 -12.81
CA LYS A 122 -3.50 14.41 -13.75
C LYS A 122 -2.90 13.14 -13.13
N GLN A 123 -2.35 13.20 -11.92
CA GLN A 123 -1.86 12.00 -11.22
C GLN A 123 -3.02 11.15 -10.71
N HIS A 124 -2.71 9.95 -10.21
CA HIS A 124 -3.72 9.10 -9.59
C HIS A 124 -4.42 9.86 -8.44
N PRO A 125 -5.77 9.87 -8.39
CA PRO A 125 -6.51 10.70 -7.45
C PRO A 125 -6.29 10.27 -5.98
N ALA A 126 -5.91 9.02 -5.75
CA ALA A 126 -5.49 8.55 -4.42
C ALA A 126 -4.18 9.22 -3.96
N LEU A 127 -3.19 9.36 -4.84
CA LEU A 127 -1.93 10.07 -4.52
C LEU A 127 -2.20 11.52 -4.16
N VAL A 128 -3.00 12.20 -4.98
CA VAL A 128 -3.39 13.60 -4.76
C VAL A 128 -4.06 13.76 -3.40
N LYS A 129 -5.02 12.90 -3.07
CA LYS A 129 -5.69 12.89 -1.77
C LYS A 129 -4.70 12.69 -0.62
N ASN A 130 -3.79 11.73 -0.73
CA ASN A 130 -2.85 11.40 0.33
C ASN A 130 -1.82 12.51 0.57
N GLU A 131 -1.30 13.09 -0.51
CA GLU A 131 -0.38 14.23 -0.45
C GLU A 131 -1.04 15.43 0.21
N LEU A 132 -2.28 15.76 -0.20
CA LEU A 132 -3.06 16.84 0.41
C LEU A 132 -3.33 16.60 1.90
N LEU A 133 -3.70 15.38 2.29
CA LEU A 133 -4.02 15.06 3.67
C LEU A 133 -2.79 15.10 4.58
N ILE A 134 -1.64 14.59 4.13
CA ILE A 134 -0.42 14.65 4.94
C ILE A 134 0.12 16.08 4.98
N GLN A 135 0.05 16.83 3.89
CA GLN A 135 0.47 18.22 3.89
C GLN A 135 -0.45 19.08 4.78
N ALA A 136 -1.77 18.84 4.77
CA ALA A 136 -2.71 19.48 5.71
C ALA A 136 -2.39 19.16 7.18
N HIS A 137 -1.83 17.98 7.47
CA HIS A 137 -1.34 17.66 8.81
C HIS A 137 -0.11 18.46 9.19
N LEU A 138 0.86 18.58 8.27
CA LEU A 138 2.09 19.35 8.48
C LEU A 138 1.80 20.84 8.69
N THR A 139 0.81 21.39 7.98
CA THR A 139 0.38 22.79 8.12
C THR A 139 -0.61 23.03 9.27
N ARG A 140 -0.99 21.97 10.02
CA ARG A 140 -1.98 22.00 11.11
C ARG A 140 -3.38 22.46 10.67
N GLU A 141 -3.71 22.38 9.39
CA GLU A 141 -5.01 22.74 8.81
C GLU A 141 -6.05 21.61 8.93
N THR A 142 -5.93 20.76 9.96
CA THR A 142 -6.79 19.58 10.15
C THR A 142 -8.20 19.93 10.63
N ALA A 143 -8.44 21.17 11.06
CA ALA A 143 -9.75 21.65 11.52
C ALA A 143 -10.73 21.93 10.37
N ALA A 144 -10.22 22.18 9.15
CA ALA A 144 -11.03 22.44 7.96
C ALA A 144 -11.48 21.16 7.23
N LEU A 145 -11.15 19.97 7.76
CA LEU A 145 -11.42 18.69 7.12
C LEU A 145 -12.88 18.26 7.30
N SER A 146 -13.50 17.77 6.22
CA SER A 146 -14.79 17.08 6.25
C SER A 146 -14.74 15.84 7.16
N PRO A 147 -15.83 15.48 7.87
CA PRO A 147 -15.86 14.30 8.73
C PRO A 147 -15.59 12.97 7.99
N SER A 148 -15.84 12.89 6.67
CA SER A 148 -15.44 11.75 5.84
C SER A 148 -13.92 11.64 5.73
N LEU A 149 -13.29 12.74 5.30
CA LEU A 149 -11.83 12.85 5.15
C LEU A 149 -11.09 12.69 6.47
N GLN A 150 -11.69 13.09 7.60
CA GLN A 150 -11.07 12.93 8.91
C GLN A 150 -10.91 11.45 9.30
N ARG A 151 -11.83 10.56 8.88
CA ARG A 151 -11.69 9.12 9.11
C ARG A 151 -10.55 8.55 8.29
N ASP A 152 -10.49 8.90 7.01
CA ASP A 152 -9.43 8.46 6.11
C ASP A 152 -8.06 9.00 6.58
N PHE A 153 -8.04 10.24 7.06
CA PHE A 153 -6.86 10.85 7.67
C PHE A 153 -6.35 10.06 8.89
N LYS A 154 -7.25 9.65 9.80
CA LYS A 154 -6.86 8.80 10.94
C LYS A 154 -6.28 7.46 10.48
N GLN A 155 -6.81 6.87 9.41
CA GLN A 155 -6.26 5.65 8.83
C GLN A 155 -4.85 5.86 8.24
N ILE A 156 -4.64 6.96 7.51
CA ILE A 156 -3.31 7.32 6.99
C ILE A 156 -2.32 7.50 8.13
N LEU A 157 -2.69 8.24 9.18
CA LEU A 157 -1.82 8.46 10.34
C LEU A 157 -1.49 7.18 11.10
N ALA A 158 -2.42 6.22 11.17
CA ALA A 158 -2.17 4.93 11.81
C ALA A 158 -1.12 4.10 11.04
N LEU A 159 -1.10 4.20 9.71
CA LEU A 159 -0.15 3.51 8.83
C LEU A 159 1.19 4.27 8.71
N ALA A 160 1.17 5.58 8.91
CA ALA A 160 2.33 6.45 8.74
C ALA A 160 3.60 6.03 9.50
N PRO A 161 3.59 5.72 10.81
CA PRO A 161 4.82 5.39 11.54
C PRO A 161 5.47 4.12 11.00
N ARG A 162 4.65 3.13 10.64
CA ARG A 162 5.09 1.85 10.08
C ARG A 162 5.76 2.04 8.71
N LEU A 163 5.12 2.82 7.84
CA LEU A 163 5.63 3.10 6.50
C LEU A 163 6.92 3.95 6.56
N LEU A 164 7.00 4.87 7.52
CA LEU A 164 8.17 5.69 7.75
C LEU A 164 9.36 4.85 8.24
N GLU A 165 9.10 3.86 9.11
CA GLU A 165 10.12 2.94 9.59
C GLU A 165 10.72 2.12 8.43
N GLU A 166 9.89 1.59 7.53
CA GLU A 166 10.36 0.87 6.35
C GLU A 166 11.09 1.80 5.36
N LEU A 167 10.61 3.03 5.19
CA LEU A 167 11.30 4.04 4.38
C LEU A 167 12.69 4.34 4.96
N MET A 168 12.80 4.48 6.28
CA MET A 168 14.06 4.72 6.98
C MET A 168 15.01 3.53 6.84
N LYS A 169 14.51 2.29 7.00
CA LYS A 169 15.31 1.08 6.73
C LYS A 169 15.84 1.09 5.30
N MET A 170 15.00 1.42 4.31
CA MET A 170 15.41 1.52 2.90
C MET A 170 16.44 2.62 2.63
N ALA A 171 16.38 3.72 3.37
CA ALA A 171 17.35 4.81 3.26
C ALA A 171 18.72 4.46 3.87
N ILE A 172 18.74 3.64 4.93
CA ILE A 172 19.97 3.22 5.62
C ILE A 172 20.64 2.03 4.91
N ILE A 173 19.89 1.23 4.13
CA ILE A 173 20.47 0.11 3.38
C ILE A 173 21.59 0.63 2.46
N PRO A 174 22.83 0.13 2.62
CA PRO A 174 23.92 0.50 1.74
C PRO A 174 23.58 0.01 0.34
N ARG A 175 23.27 0.94 -0.55
CA ARG A 175 23.04 0.63 -1.95
C ARG A 175 24.39 0.35 -2.59
N THR A 176 24.81 -0.92 -2.53
CA THR A 176 25.88 -1.40 -3.38
C THR A 176 25.53 -1.05 -4.82
N PRO A 177 26.44 -0.47 -5.62
CA PRO A 177 26.23 -0.22 -7.04
C PRO A 177 26.20 -1.55 -7.80
N GLN A 178 25.17 -2.37 -7.56
CA GLN A 178 24.95 -3.62 -8.25
C GLN A 178 24.18 -3.33 -9.53
N GLY A 179 24.94 -3.11 -10.60
CA GLY A 179 24.41 -3.02 -11.95
C GLY A 179 25.50 -3.11 -13.00
N HIS A 180 26.64 -2.45 -12.80
CA HIS A 180 27.79 -2.62 -13.67
C HIS A 180 29.07 -2.71 -12.84
N GLY A 181 29.59 -3.94 -12.73
CA GLY A 181 30.98 -4.16 -12.40
C GLY A 181 31.86 -3.55 -13.48
N TRP A 182 32.16 -2.27 -13.36
CA TRP A 182 33.36 -1.72 -13.96
C TRP A 182 34.45 -1.93 -12.92
N LEU A 183 35.16 -3.05 -13.07
CA LEU A 183 36.55 -3.15 -12.66
C LEU A 183 37.26 -1.87 -13.11
N ARG A 184 37.36 -0.88 -12.23
CA ARG A 184 38.34 0.18 -12.42
C ARG A 184 39.70 -0.49 -12.21
N PRO A 185 40.61 -0.43 -13.18
CA PRO A 185 41.89 -1.09 -13.09
C PRO A 185 42.67 -0.41 -11.97
N ALA A 186 42.88 -1.12 -10.87
CA ALA A 186 43.89 -0.81 -9.87
C ALA A 186 45.29 -1.16 -10.43
N ILE A 187 45.60 -0.65 -11.61
CA ILE A 187 46.95 -0.59 -12.16
C ILE A 187 47.22 0.87 -12.51
N ARG A 188 47.47 1.64 -11.47
CA ARG A 188 48.40 2.76 -11.50
C ARG A 188 49.23 2.68 -10.24
N GLY A 189 50.07 1.65 -10.19
CA GLY A 189 51.26 1.64 -9.35
C GLY A 189 52.44 2.07 -10.21
N GLY A 190 53.21 3.03 -9.69
CA GLY A 190 54.63 3.28 -9.94
C GLY A 190 55.08 3.39 -11.37
#